data_AF-A0A9P8QEJ2-F1
#
_entry.id   AF-A0A9P8QEJ2-F1
#
_cell.length_a   1.000
_cell.length_b   1.000
_cell.length_c   1.000
_cell.angle_alpha   90.00
_cell.angle_beta   90.00
_cell.angle_gamma   90.00
#
_symmetry.space_group_name_H-M   'P 1'
#
loop_
_entity.id
_entity.type
_entity.pdbx_description
1 polymer ?
#
loop_
_entity_poly.entity_id
_entity_poly.type
_entity_poly.pdbx_seq_one_letter_code
_entity_poly.pdbx_strand_id
1 'polypeptide(L)'
;MPEYRVEISPNNRAGCQDTVCKKDGVKIFRGEIRFGSWVEIKEHGSWRWKHWGCVSGAQIAGLQELCGGDAGNYDYDAIDGYDELT
;
A
#
# COMPACT_ATOMS: atom_id res chain seq x y z
N MET A 1 -0.66 -14.65 3.90
CA MET A 1 -1.57 -13.49 3.86
C MET A 1 -0.83 -12.40 3.09
N PRO A 2 -1.46 -11.62 2.20
CA PRO A 2 -0.76 -10.51 1.57
C PRO A 2 -0.23 -9.55 2.64
N GLU A 3 1.01 -9.11 2.48
CA GLU A 3 1.61 -8.09 3.35
C GLU A 3 1.29 -6.70 2.79
N TYR A 4 0.84 -5.82 3.66
CA TYR A 4 0.48 -4.45 3.32
C TYR A 4 1.33 -3.46 4.12
N ARG A 5 1.70 -2.39 3.45
CA ARG A 5 2.48 -1.28 4.03
C ARG A 5 1.79 0.04 3.71
N VAL A 6 1.76 0.96 4.67
CA VAL A 6 1.36 2.35 4.43
C VAL A 6 2.47 3.25 4.93
N GLU A 7 2.84 4.25 4.13
CA GLU A 7 3.84 5.23 4.54
C GLU A 7 3.68 6.55 3.80
N ILE A 8 4.32 7.59 4.34
CA ILE A 8 4.58 8.83 3.61
C ILE A 8 5.78 8.61 2.69
N SER A 9 5.62 8.91 1.40
CA SER A 9 6.68 8.63 0.44
C SER A 9 7.96 9.42 0.77
N PRO A 10 9.12 8.75 0.89
CA PRO A 10 10.37 9.41 1.27
C PRO A 10 11.05 10.11 0.08
N ASN A 11 10.63 9.83 -1.17
CA ASN A 11 11.28 10.33 -2.39
C ASN A 11 10.33 10.29 -3.61
N ASN A 12 10.80 10.80 -4.76
CA ASN A 12 10.01 10.94 -5.99
C ASN A 12 10.20 9.79 -7.00
N ARG A 13 10.52 8.57 -6.55
CA ARG A 13 10.91 7.47 -7.47
C ARG A 13 9.77 6.50 -7.81
N ALA A 14 8.88 6.25 -6.85
CA ALA A 14 7.81 5.27 -7.00
C ALA A 14 6.80 5.69 -8.06
N GLY A 15 6.44 4.77 -8.95
CA GLY A 15 5.31 4.93 -9.86
C GLY A 15 4.11 4.14 -9.35
N CYS A 16 2.93 4.74 -9.40
CA CYS A 16 1.69 4.06 -9.03
C CYS A 16 1.43 2.87 -9.96
N GLN A 17 1.06 1.72 -9.37
CA GLN A 17 0.80 0.49 -10.09
C GLN A 17 -0.67 0.30 -10.47
N ASP A 18 -1.54 1.27 -10.15
CA ASP A 18 -2.87 1.30 -10.74
C ASP A 18 -2.80 1.44 -12.26
N THR A 19 -3.73 0.80 -12.98
CA THR A 19 -3.69 0.70 -14.44
C THR A 19 -3.73 2.06 -15.11
N VAL A 20 -4.50 3.02 -14.60
CA VAL A 20 -4.61 4.37 -15.20
C VAL A 20 -3.34 5.14 -14.94
N CYS A 21 -2.95 5.31 -13.67
CA CYS A 21 -1.74 6.05 -13.29
C CYS A 21 -0.46 5.46 -13.89
N LYS A 22 -0.37 4.13 -13.99
CA LYS A 22 0.78 3.44 -14.57
C LYS A 22 0.93 3.73 -16.06
N LYS A 23 -0.18 3.76 -16.81
CA LYS A 23 -0.19 4.12 -18.24
C LYS A 23 0.26 5.56 -18.45
N ASP A 24 -0.19 6.44 -17.57
CA ASP A 24 0.14 7.87 -17.63
C ASP A 24 1.50 8.20 -16.99
N GLY A 25 2.21 7.21 -16.46
CA GLY A 25 3.53 7.37 -15.84
C GLY A 25 3.51 8.20 -14.55
N VAL A 26 2.36 8.35 -13.90
CA VAL A 26 2.18 9.20 -12.72
C VAL A 26 3.00 8.64 -11.56
N LYS A 27 3.85 9.51 -11.01
CA LYS A 27 4.69 9.22 -9.86
C LYS A 27 3.95 9.51 -8.56
N ILE A 28 4.42 8.86 -7.51
CA ILE A 28 4.09 9.17 -6.12
C ILE A 28 5.25 10.03 -5.62
N PHE A 29 4.94 11.28 -5.27
CA PHE A 29 5.93 12.27 -4.84
C PHE A 29 6.21 12.19 -3.35
N ARG A 30 7.35 12.72 -2.95
CA ARG A 30 7.76 12.85 -1.55
C ARG A 30 6.69 13.61 -0.77
N GLY A 31 6.31 13.09 0.39
CA GLY A 31 5.27 13.68 1.23
C GLY A 31 3.85 13.18 0.91
N GLU A 32 3.65 12.45 -0.19
CA GLU A 32 2.35 11.82 -0.47
C GLU A 32 2.22 10.49 0.26
N ILE A 33 1.03 10.20 0.79
CA ILE A 33 0.70 8.87 1.32
C ILE A 33 0.65 7.84 0.19
N ARG A 34 1.27 6.67 0.43
CA ARG A 34 1.25 5.54 -0.49
C ARG A 34 0.93 4.23 0.21
N PHE A 35 0.26 3.36 -0.53
CA PHE A 35 -0.11 2.01 -0.11
C PHE A 35 0.72 1.00 -0.89
N GLY A 36 1.40 0.10 -0.18
CA GLY A 36 2.21 -0.98 -0.72
C GLY A 36 1.53 -2.32 -0.54
N SER A 37 1.57 -3.16 -1.57
CA SER A 37 1.32 -4.60 -1.45
C SER A 37 2.59 -5.35 -1.79
N TRP A 38 3.03 -6.27 -0.92
CA TRP A 38 4.17 -7.12 -1.23
C TRP A 38 3.79 -8.14 -2.30
N VAL A 39 4.61 -8.24 -3.34
CA VAL A 39 4.40 -9.21 -4.43
C VAL A 39 5.72 -9.91 -4.71
N GLU A 40 5.69 -11.24 -4.69
CA GLU A 40 6.80 -12.10 -5.08
C GLU A 40 6.59 -12.64 -6.49
N ILE A 41 7.59 -12.46 -7.35
CA ILE A 41 7.60 -13.00 -8.71
C ILE A 41 8.92 -13.72 -8.92
N LYS A 42 8.87 -15.04 -9.16
CA LYS A 42 10.06 -15.88 -9.42
C LYS A 42 11.17 -15.60 -8.39
N GLU A 43 10.83 -15.73 -7.10
CA GLU A 43 11.75 -15.53 -5.95
C GLU A 43 12.17 -14.09 -5.68
N HIS A 44 11.72 -13.12 -6.48
CA HIS A 44 11.99 -11.70 -6.23
C HIS A 44 10.75 -11.02 -5.64
N GLY A 45 10.84 -10.69 -4.35
CA GLY A 45 9.85 -9.90 -3.64
C GLY A 45 10.07 -8.40 -3.82
N SER A 46 8.99 -7.66 -4.06
CA SER A 46 9.03 -6.20 -4.14
C SER A 46 7.69 -5.58 -3.76
N TRP A 47 7.74 -4.37 -3.21
CA TRP A 47 6.56 -3.56 -2.98
C TRP A 47 5.98 -3.02 -4.28
N ARG A 48 4.69 -3.26 -4.50
CA ARG A 48 3.89 -2.61 -5.53
C ARG A 48 3.12 -1.45 -4.91
N TRP A 49 3.59 -0.24 -5.22
CA TRP A 49 3.05 1.00 -4.67
C TRP A 49 1.85 1.53 -5.46
N LYS A 50 0.86 2.08 -4.76
CA LYS A 50 -0.23 2.87 -5.32
C LYS A 50 -0.40 4.17 -4.52
N HIS A 51 -0.91 5.21 -5.18
CA HIS A 51 -1.48 6.35 -4.44
C HIS A 51 -2.62 5.85 -3.55
N TRP A 52 -2.83 6.50 -2.41
CA TRP A 52 -3.93 6.16 -1.52
C TRP A 52 -5.30 6.15 -2.23
N GLY A 53 -5.58 7.14 -3.07
CA GLY A 53 -6.82 7.20 -3.86
C GLY A 53 -6.94 6.14 -4.97
N CYS A 54 -5.87 5.40 -5.28
CA CYS A 54 -5.87 4.36 -6.31
C CYS A 54 -5.95 2.94 -5.73
N VAL A 55 -6.03 2.81 -4.40
CA VAL A 55 -6.17 1.51 -3.73
C VAL A 55 -7.55 0.93 -4.06
N SER A 56 -7.59 -0.34 -4.46
CA SER A 56 -8.86 -0.98 -4.83
C SER A 56 -9.63 -1.45 -3.60
N GLY A 57 -10.95 -1.57 -3.72
CA GLY A 57 -11.80 -2.12 -2.65
C GLY A 57 -11.35 -3.51 -2.18
N ALA A 58 -10.85 -4.37 -3.09
CA ALA A 58 -10.30 -5.67 -2.73
C ALA A 58 -9.02 -5.59 -1.87
N GLN A 59 -8.16 -4.58 -2.12
CA GLN A 59 -6.98 -4.36 -1.29
C GLN A 59 -7.36 -3.83 0.10
N ILE A 60 -8.39 -2.97 0.18
CA ILE A 60 -8.92 -2.50 1.47
C ILE A 60 -9.57 -3.64 2.25
N ALA A 61 -10.37 -4.49 1.60
CA ALA A 61 -10.96 -5.66 2.24
C ALA A 61 -9.87 -6.60 2.79
N GLY A 62 -8.83 -6.88 2.00
CA GLY A 62 -7.69 -7.68 2.46
C GLY A 62 -6.93 -7.03 3.62
N LEU A 63 -6.79 -5.69 3.63
CA LEU A 63 -6.20 -4.95 4.75
C LEU A 63 -7.04 -5.09 6.02
N GLN A 64 -8.36 -4.96 5.91
CA GLN A 64 -9.28 -5.14 7.03
C GLN A 64 -9.23 -6.57 7.59
N GLU A 65 -9.15 -7.58 6.73
CA GLU A 65 -8.96 -8.97 7.12
C GLU A 65 -7.61 -9.19 7.82
N LEU A 66 -6.53 -8.58 7.30
CA LEU A 66 -5.20 -8.61 7.94
C LEU A 66 -5.25 -8.03 9.35
N CYS A 67 -6.03 -6.96 9.55
CA CYS A 67 -6.27 -6.33 10.85
C CYS A 67 -7.30 -7.07 11.73
N GLY A 68 -7.65 -8.31 11.42
CA GLY A 68 -8.56 -9.14 12.23
C GLY A 68 -10.03 -9.14 11.81
N GLY A 69 -10.41 -8.34 10.81
CA GLY A 69 -11.74 -8.39 10.17
C GLY A 69 -12.90 -7.81 11.00
N ASP A 70 -12.66 -7.38 12.24
CA ASP A 70 -13.64 -6.73 13.11
C ASP A 70 -13.48 -5.21 13.10
N ALA A 71 -14.47 -4.52 12.53
CA ALA A 71 -14.48 -3.06 12.42
C ALA A 71 -14.46 -2.33 13.78
N GLY A 72 -14.83 -3.01 14.87
CA GLY A 72 -14.76 -2.46 16.23
C GLY A 72 -13.40 -2.63 16.91
N ASN A 73 -12.51 -3.46 16.37
CA ASN A 73 -11.29 -3.88 17.04
C ASN A 73 -10.17 -4.26 16.05
N TYR A 74 -9.90 -3.38 15.08
CA TYR A 74 -8.82 -3.59 14.13
C TYR A 74 -7.45 -3.55 14.82
N ASP A 75 -6.63 -4.55 14.52
CA ASP A 75 -5.21 -4.57 14.86
C ASP A 75 -4.40 -3.82 13.80
N TYR A 76 -4.16 -2.52 14.03
CA TYR A 76 -3.40 -1.69 13.10
C TYR A 76 -1.89 -1.95 13.14
N ASP A 77 -1.37 -2.63 14.18
CA ASP A 77 0.05 -3.01 14.26
C ASP A 77 0.41 -4.07 13.20
N ALA A 78 -0.61 -4.74 12.64
CA ALA A 78 -0.45 -5.66 11.51
C ALA A 78 -0.09 -4.94 10.18
N ILE A 79 -0.24 -3.62 10.11
CA ILE A 79 0.07 -2.82 8.92
C ILE A 79 1.49 -2.25 9.05
N ASP A 80 2.40 -2.68 8.16
CA ASP A 80 3.76 -2.15 8.14
C ASP A 80 3.77 -0.63 7.88
N GLY A 81 4.51 0.12 8.71
CA GLY A 81 4.67 1.58 8.63
C GLY A 81 3.49 2.42 9.12
N TYR A 82 2.44 1.81 9.69
CA TYR A 82 1.28 2.57 10.18
C TYR A 82 1.62 3.48 11.37
N ASP A 83 2.47 3.01 12.27
CA ASP A 83 2.99 3.77 13.42
C ASP A 83 3.93 4.92 13.02
N GLU A 84 4.48 4.89 11.80
CA GLU A 84 5.33 5.96 11.23
C GLU A 84 4.51 7.14 10.68
N LEU A 85 3.18 7.01 10.54
CA LEU A 85 2.27 8.06 10.07
C LEU A 85 2.02 9.07 11.20
N THR A 86 2.89 10.08 11.30
CA THR A 86 2.81 11.17 12.29
C THR A 86 2.54 12.53 11.68
#